data_AF-A0AA88YJU4-F1
#
_entry.id   AF-A0AA88YJU4-F1
#
_cell.length_a   1.000
_cell.length_b   1.000
_cell.length_c   1.000
_cell.angle_alpha   90.00
_cell.angle_beta   90.00
_cell.angle_gamma   90.00
#
_symmetry.space_group_name_H-M   'P 1'
#
loop_
_entity.id
_entity.type
_entity.pdbx_description
1 polymer ?
#
loop_
_entity_poly.entity_id
_entity_poly.type
_entity_poly.pdbx_seq_one_letter_code
_entity_poly.pdbx_strand_id
1 'polypeptide(L)'
;MMSMKDLHKNFSVSQLGYVSDIVLVVALGLGLYTQWLYTENITILYIAIIGLLIFAISCALQYYFSYSGVGKALLHLWMGCILGILIFTDQKEIEYVTTQEVMDILLVTSMGMGWFWSLLSRFLRLVKSEPKIFSSDVILESLGLAAATIVTGKDWLSFCILLIAFEFNLIAIRFKSYLGLLCFCAFLAVSSFTIVHDMKIVVNIYGIACFLGRHSFDPVIDLYFSGLSILDRWQVIFSQSQLTRHLIVILLFLLNLVSGAFIGHSLTGHKEWFVVVPLFVIFAIIWICFHAIFFITCWKFMSKITKCNLTFSSLSDERKNMNRIMSSDGVRHFSLISQRLICFTFLTTVVLLGLGWETRTLTSISLIMTILPLEAMTLSLFWEMGDFLGGTATGYAIIAPVTGQRALSGATILSNGAVQDIGSRATITLNKMNQFFTYHMIDNYGCDFSMSGLTTEYMESKIKAFFDRRTSEGPRFDTYILYFSGDVYNSGDWALADNKSLTAETLIDWWSQKNNQSGTRLILILDTLHSYNWAKLIRRIPEQYVALQSCTYSKPKDLELGETALVGSFTQDFVHYSQGVELSMNWSNKDRQVKPVILSVQTLDGLYVLFADKRGHRESLEQQFP
;
A
#
# COMPACT_ATOMS: atom_id res chain seq x y z
N MET A 1 -19.88 18.07 20.76
CA MET A 1 -19.82 18.05 22.24
C MET A 1 -20.38 16.70 22.68
N MET A 2 -19.55 15.79 23.17
CA MET A 2 -19.99 14.43 23.54
C MET A 2 -20.80 14.49 24.84
N SER A 3 -21.93 13.77 24.93
CA SER A 3 -22.78 13.74 26.13
C SER A 3 -22.00 13.17 27.32
N MET A 4 -22.19 13.69 28.54
CA MET A 4 -21.56 13.14 29.76
C MET A 4 -21.86 11.64 29.96
N LYS A 5 -23.00 11.15 29.47
CA LYS A 5 -23.33 9.71 29.49
C LYS A 5 -22.43 8.89 28.57
N ASP A 6 -22.10 9.43 27.40
CA ASP A 6 -21.18 8.78 26.46
C ASP A 6 -19.74 8.83 26.99
N LEU A 7 -19.37 9.90 27.68
CA LEU A 7 -18.07 10.03 28.35
C LEU A 7 -17.91 8.99 29.48
N HIS A 8 -18.94 8.84 30.32
CA HIS A 8 -18.94 7.88 31.42
C HIS A 8 -18.98 6.43 30.92
N LYS A 9 -19.77 6.16 29.87
CA LYS A 9 -19.81 4.85 29.20
C LYS A 9 -18.46 4.52 28.55
N ASN A 10 -17.82 5.47 27.87
CA ASN A 10 -16.50 5.24 27.29
C ASN A 10 -15.41 5.05 28.35
N PHE A 11 -15.52 5.70 29.51
CA PHE A 11 -14.59 5.55 30.63
C PHE A 11 -14.76 4.20 31.35
N SER A 12 -15.99 3.79 31.68
CA SER A 12 -16.26 2.50 32.35
C SER A 12 -15.94 1.31 31.44
N VAL A 13 -16.21 1.46 30.14
CA VAL A 13 -15.85 0.47 29.12
C VAL A 13 -14.33 0.42 29.03
N SER A 14 -13.61 1.53 28.87
CA SER A 14 -12.12 1.55 28.82
C SER A 14 -11.43 0.88 30.03
N GLN A 15 -12.00 1.00 31.22
CA GLN A 15 -11.46 0.35 32.43
C GLN A 15 -11.53 -1.18 32.40
N LEU A 16 -12.46 -1.76 31.64
CA LEU A 16 -12.62 -3.21 31.51
C LEU A 16 -11.38 -3.87 30.86
N GLY A 17 -10.64 -3.12 30.04
CA GLY A 17 -9.40 -3.59 29.41
C GLY A 17 -8.30 -3.95 30.41
N TYR A 18 -8.23 -3.27 31.55
CA TYR A 18 -7.21 -3.54 32.58
C TYR A 18 -7.47 -4.82 33.39
N VAL A 19 -8.68 -5.37 33.34
CA VAL A 19 -9.04 -6.59 34.10
C VAL A 19 -8.19 -7.77 33.63
N SER A 20 -7.97 -7.88 32.33
CA SER A 20 -7.14 -8.94 31.74
C SER A 20 -5.70 -8.90 32.27
N ASP A 21 -5.12 -7.71 32.42
CA ASP A 21 -3.76 -7.52 32.93
C ASP A 21 -3.67 -7.81 34.44
N ILE A 22 -4.70 -7.45 35.21
CA ILE A 22 -4.77 -7.78 36.64
C ILE A 22 -4.80 -9.30 36.83
N VAL A 23 -5.63 -10.02 36.05
CA VAL A 23 -5.69 -11.49 36.10
C VAL A 23 -4.32 -12.09 35.74
N LEU A 24 -3.60 -11.50 34.78
CA LEU A 24 -2.24 -11.94 34.44
C LEU A 24 -1.27 -11.74 35.61
N VAL A 25 -1.26 -10.58 36.25
CA VAL A 25 -0.39 -10.30 37.42
C VAL A 25 -0.66 -11.30 38.55
N VAL A 26 -1.93 -11.61 38.82
CA VAL A 26 -2.33 -12.60 39.83
C VAL A 26 -1.84 -13.99 39.46
N ALA A 27 -1.98 -14.40 38.19
CA ALA A 27 -1.46 -15.67 37.70
C ALA A 27 0.06 -15.75 37.91
N LEU A 28 0.81 -14.74 37.49
CA LEU A 28 2.28 -14.71 37.61
C LEU A 28 2.73 -14.75 39.08
N GLY A 29 2.05 -14.03 39.97
CA GLY A 29 2.31 -14.07 41.41
C GLY A 29 2.07 -15.44 42.03
N LEU A 30 0.95 -16.10 41.66
CA LEU A 30 0.62 -17.45 42.12
C LEU A 30 1.63 -18.49 41.61
N GLY A 31 2.09 -18.34 40.37
CA GLY A 31 3.13 -19.17 39.78
C GLY A 31 4.46 -19.09 40.53
N LEU A 32 4.94 -17.86 40.78
CA LEU A 32 6.17 -17.65 41.54
C LEU A 32 6.07 -18.20 42.97
N TYR A 33 4.93 -17.98 43.63
CA TYR A 33 4.68 -18.51 44.96
C TYR A 33 4.70 -20.04 44.98
N THR A 34 4.04 -20.67 44.02
CA THR A 34 4.00 -22.14 43.89
C THR A 34 5.39 -22.69 43.65
N GLN A 35 6.15 -22.12 42.71
CA GLN A 35 7.52 -22.58 42.47
C GLN A 35 8.41 -22.43 43.71
N TRP A 36 8.36 -21.28 44.39
CA TRP A 36 9.14 -21.08 45.61
C TRP A 36 8.75 -22.07 46.72
N LEU A 37 7.44 -22.32 46.91
CA LEU A 37 6.93 -23.19 47.96
C LEU A 37 7.43 -24.64 47.82
N TYR A 38 7.56 -25.14 46.59
CA TYR A 38 7.94 -26.53 46.33
C TYR A 38 9.43 -26.72 46.05
N THR A 39 10.11 -25.74 45.44
CA THR A 39 11.55 -25.87 45.14
C THR A 39 12.45 -25.30 46.24
N GLU A 40 11.89 -24.57 47.22
CA GLU A 40 12.60 -23.81 48.28
C GLU A 40 13.75 -22.94 47.73
N ASN A 41 13.66 -22.54 46.46
CA ASN A 41 14.76 -21.91 45.77
C ASN A 41 14.80 -20.42 46.11
N ILE A 42 15.83 -20.03 46.87
CA ILE A 42 16.03 -18.65 47.32
C ILE A 42 16.12 -17.68 46.13
N THR A 43 16.58 -18.13 44.96
CA THR A 43 16.64 -17.31 43.74
C THR A 43 15.26 -16.87 43.28
N ILE A 44 14.23 -17.72 43.39
CA ILE A 44 12.84 -17.37 43.02
C ILE A 44 12.27 -16.34 43.99
N LEU A 45 12.62 -16.46 45.28
CA LEU A 45 12.25 -15.48 46.31
C LEU A 45 12.87 -14.10 46.02
N TYR A 46 14.16 -14.05 45.65
CA TYR A 46 14.80 -12.79 45.25
C TYR A 46 14.14 -12.18 44.02
N ILE A 47 13.81 -12.97 43.01
CA ILE A 47 13.07 -12.53 41.82
C ILE A 47 11.71 -11.94 42.23
N ALA A 48 10.95 -12.61 43.09
CA ALA A 48 9.66 -12.13 43.57
C ALA A 48 9.76 -10.79 44.35
N ILE A 49 10.76 -10.65 45.23
CA ILE A 49 11.00 -9.41 45.99
C ILE A 49 11.40 -8.25 45.07
N ILE A 50 12.33 -8.50 44.14
CA ILE A 50 12.73 -7.52 43.12
C ILE A 50 11.52 -7.13 42.28
N GLY A 51 10.67 -8.09 41.95
CA GLY A 51 9.42 -7.87 41.24
C GLY A 51 8.44 -6.94 41.92
N LEU A 52 8.21 -7.16 43.21
CA LEU A 52 7.38 -6.28 44.03
C LEU A 52 7.95 -4.87 44.08
N LEU A 53 9.28 -4.74 44.15
CA LEU A 53 9.95 -3.44 44.09
C LEU A 53 9.75 -2.76 42.72
N ILE A 54 9.94 -3.47 41.62
CA ILE A 54 9.74 -2.95 40.26
C ILE A 54 8.27 -2.55 40.04
N PHE A 55 7.32 -3.36 40.52
CA PHE A 55 5.90 -3.04 40.48
C PHE A 55 5.57 -1.78 41.30
N ALA A 56 6.12 -1.65 42.51
CA ALA A 56 5.94 -0.47 43.34
C ALA A 56 6.53 0.79 42.68
N ILE A 57 7.72 0.68 42.08
CA ILE A 57 8.35 1.77 41.32
C ILE A 57 7.52 2.13 40.08
N SER A 58 6.99 1.14 39.35
CA SER A 58 6.12 1.37 38.20
C SER A 58 4.86 2.15 38.59
N CYS A 59 4.19 1.74 39.67
CA CYS A 59 3.07 2.46 40.24
C CYS A 59 3.46 3.88 40.69
N ALA A 60 4.60 4.04 41.37
CA ALA A 60 5.09 5.34 41.81
C ALA A 60 5.33 6.29 40.62
N LEU A 61 6.00 5.81 39.58
CA LEU A 61 6.27 6.57 38.36
C LEU A 61 4.99 6.97 37.63
N GLN A 62 4.01 6.07 37.58
CA GLN A 62 2.75 6.33 36.88
C GLN A 62 1.84 7.31 37.63
N TYR A 63 1.68 7.16 38.94
CA TYR A 63 0.69 7.92 39.71
C TYR A 63 1.26 9.14 40.44
N TYR A 64 2.52 9.11 40.88
CA TYR A 64 3.13 10.21 41.65
C TYR A 64 4.00 11.12 40.79
N PHE A 65 4.81 10.55 39.89
CA PHE A 65 5.75 11.33 39.07
C PHE A 65 5.22 11.69 37.68
N SER A 66 4.00 11.28 37.33
CA SER A 66 3.38 11.50 36.02
C SER A 66 4.18 10.94 34.81
N TYR A 67 5.15 10.06 35.05
CA TYR A 67 5.91 9.35 34.01
C TYR A 67 5.23 8.03 33.62
N SER A 68 3.99 8.13 33.14
CA SER A 68 3.14 6.96 32.83
C SER A 68 3.75 6.02 31.77
N GLY A 69 4.51 6.54 30.80
CA GLY A 69 5.18 5.72 29.78
C GLY A 69 6.28 4.83 30.36
N VAL A 70 7.12 5.37 31.24
CA VAL A 70 8.23 4.63 31.86
C VAL A 70 7.69 3.59 32.85
N GLY A 71 6.68 3.95 33.64
CA GLY A 71 6.03 3.01 34.56
C GLY A 71 5.44 1.82 33.81
N LYS A 72 4.66 2.06 32.76
CA LYS A 72 4.10 0.99 31.90
C LYS A 72 5.20 0.14 31.27
N ALA A 73 6.26 0.78 30.78
CA ALA A 73 7.36 0.06 30.14
C ALA A 73 8.06 -0.93 31.10
N LEU A 74 8.35 -0.47 32.33
CA LEU A 74 8.91 -1.32 33.37
C LEU A 74 7.99 -2.47 33.75
N LEU A 75 6.67 -2.23 33.78
CA LEU A 75 5.68 -3.26 34.07
C LEU A 75 5.69 -4.34 32.99
N HIS A 76 5.56 -3.98 31.71
CA HIS A 76 5.56 -4.96 30.61
C HIS A 76 6.87 -5.77 30.56
N LEU A 77 8.01 -5.11 30.73
CA LEU A 77 9.30 -5.80 30.80
C LEU A 77 9.33 -6.82 31.93
N TRP A 78 8.85 -6.43 33.11
CA TRP A 78 8.81 -7.30 34.28
C TRP A 78 7.84 -8.49 34.11
N MET A 79 6.66 -8.24 33.56
CA MET A 79 5.66 -9.28 33.26
C MET A 79 6.23 -10.33 32.31
N GLY A 80 6.93 -9.89 31.25
CA GLY A 80 7.63 -10.78 30.33
C GLY A 80 8.71 -11.63 31.02
N CYS A 81 9.50 -11.03 31.92
CA CYS A 81 10.51 -11.74 32.70
C CYS A 81 9.91 -12.86 33.56
N ILE A 82 8.88 -12.57 34.36
CA ILE A 82 8.27 -13.60 35.21
C ILE A 82 7.65 -14.69 34.34
N LEU A 83 6.91 -14.31 33.30
CA LEU A 83 6.28 -15.26 32.41
C LEU A 83 7.32 -16.21 31.79
N GLY A 84 8.48 -15.71 31.40
CA GLY A 84 9.58 -16.54 30.90
C GLY A 84 10.17 -17.49 31.94
N ILE A 85 10.31 -17.04 33.19
CA ILE A 85 10.77 -17.90 34.29
C ILE A 85 9.76 -19.04 34.50
N LEU A 86 8.46 -18.73 34.53
CA LEU A 86 7.41 -19.73 34.72
C LEU A 86 7.32 -20.72 33.55
N ILE A 87 7.59 -20.26 32.33
CA ILE A 87 7.61 -21.09 31.11
C ILE A 87 8.76 -22.09 31.11
N PHE A 88 9.98 -21.65 31.46
CA PHE A 88 11.20 -22.44 31.26
C PHE A 88 11.73 -23.16 32.51
N THR A 89 11.09 -22.99 33.67
CA THR A 89 11.44 -23.74 34.89
C THR A 89 10.84 -25.14 34.83
N ASP A 90 11.63 -26.18 35.18
CA ASP A 90 11.20 -27.58 35.14
C ASP A 90 9.97 -27.81 36.04
N GLN A 91 8.92 -28.43 35.49
CA GLN A 91 7.61 -28.56 36.14
C GLN A 91 7.29 -29.96 36.66
N LYS A 92 8.18 -30.94 36.47
CA LYS A 92 7.88 -32.36 36.76
C LYS A 92 7.43 -32.64 38.20
N GLU A 93 7.86 -31.85 39.17
CA GLU A 93 7.50 -32.03 40.58
C GLU A 93 6.22 -31.27 40.99
N ILE A 94 5.73 -30.36 40.14
CA ILE A 94 4.71 -29.36 40.47
C ILE A 94 3.47 -29.47 39.54
N GLU A 95 3.53 -30.30 38.50
CA GLU A 95 2.51 -30.43 37.43
C GLU A 95 1.09 -30.70 37.94
N TYR A 96 0.93 -31.42 39.06
CA TYR A 96 -0.37 -31.79 39.63
C TYR A 96 -0.75 -31.02 40.91
N VAL A 97 -0.04 -29.93 41.21
CA VAL A 97 -0.36 -29.10 42.37
C VAL A 97 -1.55 -28.19 42.02
N THR A 98 -2.54 -28.13 42.90
CA THR A 98 -3.75 -27.32 42.72
C THR A 98 -3.46 -25.84 42.44
N THR A 99 -2.41 -25.26 43.06
CA THR A 99 -2.02 -23.87 42.83
C THR A 99 -1.42 -23.64 41.44
N GLN A 100 -0.78 -24.65 40.85
CA GLN A 100 -0.28 -24.62 39.48
C GLN A 100 -1.44 -24.70 38.46
N GLU A 101 -2.39 -25.61 38.68
CA GLU A 101 -3.59 -25.69 37.84
C GLU A 101 -4.39 -24.38 37.85
N VAL A 102 -4.54 -23.76 39.02
CA VAL A 102 -5.20 -22.45 39.14
C VAL A 102 -4.42 -21.37 38.40
N MET A 103 -3.08 -21.37 38.46
CA MET A 103 -2.27 -20.46 37.66
C MET A 103 -2.53 -20.64 36.17
N ASP A 104 -2.51 -21.87 35.65
CA ASP A 104 -2.72 -22.15 34.23
C ASP A 104 -4.12 -21.73 33.77
N ILE A 105 -5.16 -21.96 34.58
CA ILE A 105 -6.52 -21.48 34.33
C ILE A 105 -6.55 -19.94 34.28
N LEU A 106 -5.86 -19.26 35.19
CA LEU A 106 -5.80 -17.80 35.22
C LEU A 106 -5.07 -17.23 33.99
N LEU A 107 -4.01 -17.88 33.50
CA LEU A 107 -3.32 -17.50 32.27
C LEU A 107 -4.26 -17.55 31.06
N VAL A 108 -4.98 -18.66 30.88
CA VAL A 108 -5.97 -18.81 29.79
C VAL A 108 -7.13 -17.83 29.95
N THR A 109 -7.59 -17.61 31.18
CA THR A 109 -8.66 -16.65 31.48
C THR A 109 -8.26 -15.22 31.14
N SER A 110 -7.03 -14.83 31.51
CA SER A 110 -6.47 -13.52 31.15
C SER A 110 -6.45 -13.32 29.64
N MET A 111 -5.95 -14.31 28.89
CA MET A 111 -5.94 -14.29 27.43
C MET A 111 -7.35 -14.15 26.85
N GLY A 112 -8.31 -14.97 27.28
CA GLY A 112 -9.70 -14.93 26.80
C GLY A 112 -10.41 -13.60 27.10
N MET A 113 -10.20 -13.03 28.28
CA MET A 113 -10.71 -11.70 28.63
C MET A 113 -10.11 -10.61 27.73
N GLY A 114 -8.80 -10.71 27.44
CA GLY A 114 -8.11 -9.81 26.51
C GLY A 114 -8.73 -9.87 25.12
N TRP A 115 -8.94 -11.08 24.58
CA TRP A 115 -9.58 -11.26 23.27
C TRP A 115 -10.99 -10.68 23.20
N PHE A 116 -11.80 -10.96 24.22
CA PHE A 116 -13.16 -10.43 24.32
C PHE A 116 -13.15 -8.89 24.31
N TRP A 117 -12.26 -8.28 25.08
CA TRP A 117 -12.10 -6.84 25.15
C TRP A 117 -11.64 -6.23 23.82
N SER A 118 -10.64 -6.84 23.19
CA SER A 118 -10.12 -6.42 21.89
C SER A 118 -11.17 -6.47 20.77
N LEU A 119 -12.05 -7.48 20.78
CA LEU A 119 -13.19 -7.54 19.86
C LEU A 119 -14.22 -6.46 20.17
N LEU A 120 -14.64 -6.34 21.44
CA LEU A 120 -15.68 -5.41 21.85
C LEU A 120 -15.30 -3.96 21.53
N SER A 121 -14.04 -3.58 21.80
CA SER A 121 -13.54 -2.24 21.54
C SER A 121 -13.52 -1.87 20.04
N ARG A 122 -13.26 -2.84 19.15
CA ARG A 122 -13.30 -2.67 17.69
C ARG A 122 -14.72 -2.64 17.14
N PHE A 123 -15.62 -3.51 17.62
CA PHE A 123 -17.05 -3.45 17.28
C PHE A 123 -17.69 -2.11 17.66
N LEU A 124 -17.31 -1.57 18.82
CA LEU A 124 -17.78 -0.27 19.31
C LEU A 124 -17.02 0.93 18.71
N ARG A 125 -16.04 0.70 17.81
CA ARG A 125 -15.18 1.73 17.19
C ARG A 125 -14.50 2.66 18.19
N LEU A 126 -14.15 2.12 19.37
CA LEU A 126 -13.48 2.88 20.43
C LEU A 126 -11.99 3.06 20.15
N VAL A 127 -11.40 2.17 19.34
CA VAL A 127 -9.99 2.20 18.95
C VAL A 127 -9.83 2.92 17.63
N LYS A 128 -8.96 3.93 17.60
CA LYS A 128 -8.50 4.53 16.34
C LYS A 128 -7.36 3.70 15.77
N SER A 129 -7.49 3.28 14.51
CA SER A 129 -6.41 2.59 13.81
C SER A 129 -5.25 3.57 13.57
N GLU A 130 -4.09 3.27 14.13
CA GLU A 130 -2.86 4.05 13.94
C GLU A 130 -1.81 3.19 13.22
N PRO A 131 -1.05 3.75 12.27
CA PRO A 131 0.01 3.01 11.61
C PRO A 131 1.19 2.84 12.57
N LYS A 132 1.42 1.60 13.02
CA LYS A 132 2.51 1.24 13.95
C LYS A 132 3.17 -0.05 13.50
N ILE A 133 4.50 -0.02 13.35
CA ILE A 133 5.29 -1.23 13.05
C ILE A 133 5.32 -2.13 14.28
N PHE A 134 5.65 -1.56 15.44
CA PHE A 134 5.78 -2.29 16.69
C PHE A 134 4.79 -1.78 17.75
N SER A 135 4.36 -2.71 18.59
CA SER A 135 3.72 -2.42 19.87
C SER A 135 4.78 -2.34 20.95
N SER A 136 4.80 -1.26 21.74
CA SER A 136 5.78 -1.11 22.82
C SER A 136 5.62 -2.17 23.91
N ASP A 137 4.37 -2.54 24.20
CA ASP A 137 3.96 -3.62 25.09
C ASP A 137 4.55 -4.97 24.65
N VAL A 138 4.32 -5.35 23.39
CA VAL A 138 4.84 -6.60 22.81
C VAL A 138 6.37 -6.64 22.88
N ILE A 139 7.08 -5.61 22.42
CA ILE A 139 8.55 -5.58 22.45
C ILE A 139 9.07 -5.77 23.87
N LEU A 140 8.50 -5.05 24.83
CA LEU A 140 9.00 -5.06 26.20
C LEU A 140 8.74 -6.40 26.89
N GLU A 141 7.57 -7.01 26.68
CA GLU A 141 7.29 -8.36 27.17
C GLU A 141 8.20 -9.40 26.48
N SER A 142 8.42 -9.31 25.16
CA SER A 142 9.34 -10.17 24.42
C SER A 142 10.79 -10.03 24.90
N LEU A 143 11.24 -8.81 25.23
CA LEU A 143 12.57 -8.58 25.81
C LEU A 143 12.68 -9.18 27.22
N GLY A 144 11.63 -9.07 28.04
CA GLY A 144 11.60 -9.69 29.36
C GLY A 144 11.66 -11.22 29.25
N LEU A 145 10.89 -11.79 28.32
CA LEU A 145 10.88 -13.22 28.04
C LEU A 145 12.25 -13.72 27.53
N ALA A 146 12.90 -12.97 26.66
CA ALA A 146 14.26 -13.25 26.19
C ALA A 146 15.28 -13.21 27.34
N ALA A 147 15.20 -12.20 28.21
CA ALA A 147 16.06 -12.09 29.38
C ALA A 147 15.90 -13.28 30.32
N ALA A 148 14.66 -13.72 30.57
CA ALA A 148 14.39 -14.91 31.37
C ALA A 148 15.00 -16.18 30.73
N THR A 149 14.89 -16.34 29.42
CA THR A 149 15.43 -17.49 28.69
C THR A 149 16.97 -17.57 28.77
N ILE A 150 17.65 -16.41 28.80
CA ILE A 150 19.11 -16.36 29.00
C ILE A 150 19.49 -16.87 30.40
N VAL A 151 18.65 -16.61 31.41
CA VAL A 151 18.90 -17.01 32.80
C VAL A 151 18.57 -18.49 33.03
N THR A 152 17.50 -19.00 32.43
CA THR A 152 16.95 -20.34 32.72
C THR A 152 17.31 -21.40 31.68
N GLY A 153 17.61 -21.01 30.44
CA GLY A 153 17.55 -21.90 29.28
C GLY A 153 18.89 -22.47 28.81
N LYS A 154 18.87 -23.76 28.44
CA LYS A 154 19.77 -24.30 27.41
C LYS A 154 19.23 -23.85 26.04
N ASP A 155 20.10 -23.50 25.10
CA ASP A 155 19.75 -23.02 23.74
C ASP A 155 19.04 -21.66 23.67
N TRP A 156 19.37 -20.74 24.57
CA TRP A 156 18.82 -19.38 24.64
C TRP A 156 18.82 -18.62 23.30
N LEU A 157 19.87 -18.80 22.48
CA LEU A 157 20.00 -18.13 21.19
C LEU A 157 18.85 -18.51 20.24
N SER A 158 18.49 -19.78 20.20
CA SER A 158 17.45 -20.31 19.31
C SER A 158 16.06 -19.78 19.67
N PHE A 159 15.78 -19.63 20.96
CA PHE A 159 14.55 -19.00 21.45
C PHE A 159 14.51 -17.50 21.17
N CYS A 160 15.60 -16.77 21.39
CA CYS A 160 15.66 -15.36 21.04
C CYS A 160 15.35 -15.13 19.55
N ILE A 161 15.92 -15.97 18.67
CA ILE A 161 15.61 -15.91 17.22
C ILE A 161 14.13 -16.28 16.96
N LEU A 162 13.58 -17.26 17.68
CA LEU A 162 12.17 -17.63 17.56
C LEU A 162 11.22 -16.50 17.99
N LEU A 163 11.58 -15.74 19.04
CA LEU A 163 10.82 -14.55 19.44
C LEU A 163 10.91 -13.46 18.38
N ILE A 164 12.08 -13.23 17.78
CA ILE A 164 12.22 -12.30 16.65
C ILE A 164 11.35 -12.76 15.46
N ALA A 165 11.31 -14.06 15.18
CA ALA A 165 10.44 -14.63 14.15
C ALA A 165 8.96 -14.36 14.44
N PHE A 166 8.52 -14.53 15.69
CA PHE A 166 7.17 -14.20 16.13
C PHE A 166 6.85 -12.72 15.88
N GLU A 167 7.72 -11.80 16.31
CA GLU A 167 7.54 -10.36 16.09
C GLU A 167 7.40 -10.02 14.59
N PHE A 168 8.26 -10.57 13.74
CA PHE A 168 8.19 -10.29 12.30
C PHE A 168 6.93 -10.83 11.64
N ASN A 169 6.40 -11.97 12.11
CA ASN A 169 5.08 -12.44 11.67
C ASN A 169 3.97 -11.48 12.10
N LEU A 170 4.00 -10.95 13.33
CA LEU A 170 3.02 -9.95 13.78
C LEU A 170 3.11 -8.67 12.95
N ILE A 171 4.32 -8.20 12.63
CA ILE A 171 4.54 -7.04 11.75
C ILE A 171 3.94 -7.31 10.36
N ALA A 172 4.22 -8.48 9.77
CA ALA A 172 3.69 -8.84 8.45
C ALA A 172 2.15 -8.83 8.43
N ILE A 173 1.50 -9.33 9.49
CA ILE A 173 0.05 -9.29 9.66
C ILE A 173 -0.46 -7.84 9.81
N ARG A 174 0.22 -6.98 10.58
CA ARG A 174 -0.16 -5.56 10.72
C ARG A 174 -0.10 -4.80 9.39
N PHE A 175 0.81 -5.17 8.50
CA PHE A 175 0.87 -4.65 7.13
C PHE A 175 -0.21 -5.21 6.20
N LYS A 176 -1.09 -6.08 6.71
CA LYS A 176 -2.16 -6.80 6.00
C LYS A 176 -1.67 -7.83 4.97
N SER A 177 -0.48 -8.40 5.18
CA SER A 177 -0.01 -9.50 4.33
C SER A 177 -0.75 -10.80 4.63
N TYR A 178 -1.59 -11.25 3.70
CA TYR A 178 -2.25 -12.57 3.78
C TYR A 178 -1.25 -13.72 3.73
N LEU A 179 -0.17 -13.57 2.96
CA LEU A 179 0.93 -14.54 2.96
C LEU A 179 1.66 -14.53 4.30
N GLY A 180 1.79 -13.37 4.95
CA GLY A 180 2.28 -13.24 6.32
C GLY A 180 1.43 -14.01 7.33
N LEU A 181 0.09 -14.02 7.18
CA LEU A 181 -0.79 -14.84 8.02
C LEU A 181 -0.55 -16.34 7.79
N LEU A 182 -0.34 -16.78 6.55
CA LEU A 182 0.01 -18.17 6.25
C LEU A 182 1.37 -18.54 6.86
N CYS A 183 2.37 -17.65 6.76
CA CYS A 183 3.67 -17.81 7.43
C CYS A 183 3.50 -17.91 8.95
N PHE A 184 2.59 -17.13 9.55
CA PHE A 184 2.32 -17.19 10.98
C PHE A 184 1.67 -18.52 11.39
N CYS A 185 0.69 -19.01 10.64
CA CYS A 185 0.11 -20.34 10.88
C CYS A 185 1.16 -21.45 10.76
N ALA A 186 2.03 -21.37 9.74
CA ALA A 186 3.14 -22.30 9.56
C ALA A 186 4.14 -22.20 10.71
N PHE A 187 4.48 -21.00 11.16
CA PHE A 187 5.33 -20.74 12.31
C PHE A 187 4.77 -21.39 13.58
N LEU A 188 3.49 -21.20 13.89
CA LEU A 188 2.85 -21.82 15.05
C LEU A 188 2.91 -23.35 14.96
N ALA A 189 2.52 -23.92 13.81
CA ALA A 189 2.53 -25.36 13.61
C ALA A 189 3.94 -25.96 13.76
N VAL A 190 4.92 -25.42 13.03
CA VAL A 190 6.31 -25.92 13.05
C VAL A 190 6.92 -25.74 14.44
N SER A 191 6.74 -24.58 15.07
CA SER A 191 7.28 -24.32 16.41
C SER A 191 6.67 -25.25 17.46
N SER A 192 5.37 -25.55 17.39
CA SER A 192 4.77 -26.53 18.30
C SER A 192 5.36 -27.93 18.13
N PHE A 193 5.60 -28.39 16.90
CA PHE A 193 6.22 -29.70 16.67
C PHE A 193 7.68 -29.75 17.12
N THR A 194 8.47 -28.70 16.86
CA THR A 194 9.91 -28.68 17.16
C THR A 194 10.19 -28.44 18.64
N ILE A 195 9.45 -27.53 19.28
CA ILE A 195 9.59 -27.27 20.73
C ILE A 195 9.25 -28.54 21.52
N VAL A 196 8.18 -29.25 21.18
CA VAL A 196 7.78 -30.46 21.92
C VAL A 196 8.73 -31.64 21.69
N HIS A 197 9.29 -31.78 20.48
CA HIS A 197 10.11 -32.94 20.12
C HIS A 197 11.60 -32.77 20.45
N ASP A 198 12.18 -31.58 20.21
CA ASP A 198 13.63 -31.38 20.26
C ASP A 198 14.11 -30.75 21.57
N MET A 199 13.26 -29.94 22.22
CA MET A 199 13.55 -29.45 23.57
C MET A 199 13.25 -30.57 24.57
N LYS A 200 14.28 -31.26 25.05
CA LYS A 200 14.18 -32.21 26.19
C LYS A 200 13.80 -31.52 27.53
N ILE A 201 13.24 -30.31 27.47
CA ILE A 201 12.85 -29.46 28.59
C ILE A 201 11.33 -29.52 28.68
N VAL A 202 10.80 -29.78 29.88
CA VAL A 202 9.35 -29.69 30.13
C VAL A 202 9.01 -28.21 30.23
N VAL A 203 8.28 -27.69 29.25
CA VAL A 203 7.95 -26.27 29.11
C VAL A 203 6.49 -26.05 29.47
N ASN A 204 6.15 -24.95 30.15
CA ASN A 204 4.74 -24.62 30.39
C ASN A 204 4.05 -24.18 29.09
N ILE A 205 3.23 -25.07 28.52
CA ILE A 205 2.48 -24.80 27.28
C ILE A 205 1.44 -23.70 27.48
N TYR A 206 0.81 -23.60 28.65
CA TYR A 206 -0.19 -22.56 28.95
C TYR A 206 0.43 -21.16 29.01
N GLY A 207 1.65 -21.05 29.54
CA GLY A 207 2.40 -19.80 29.53
C GLY A 207 2.75 -19.32 28.12
N ILE A 208 3.25 -20.22 27.27
CA ILE A 208 3.55 -19.92 25.86
C ILE A 208 2.27 -19.54 25.10
N ALA A 209 1.20 -20.31 25.28
CA ALA A 209 -0.09 -20.04 24.65
C ALA A 209 -0.66 -18.68 25.07
N CYS A 210 -0.56 -18.33 26.36
CA CYS A 210 -0.97 -17.03 26.88
C CYS A 210 -0.18 -15.89 26.22
N PHE A 211 1.15 -16.00 26.17
CA PHE A 211 2.01 -15.00 25.54
C PHE A 211 1.68 -14.82 24.04
N LEU A 212 1.71 -15.91 23.27
CA LEU A 212 1.46 -15.86 21.83
C LEU A 212 0.03 -15.41 21.52
N GLY A 213 -0.95 -15.93 22.26
CA GLY A 213 -2.37 -15.65 22.06
C GLY A 213 -2.73 -14.21 22.37
N ARG A 214 -2.21 -13.63 23.47
CA ARG A 214 -2.46 -12.22 23.82
C ARG A 214 -1.92 -11.27 22.76
N HIS A 215 -0.70 -11.49 22.26
CA HIS A 215 -0.02 -10.58 21.34
C HIS A 215 -0.41 -10.75 19.87
N SER A 216 -0.81 -11.96 19.46
CA SER A 216 -1.20 -12.23 18.07
C SER A 216 -2.64 -11.84 17.73
N PHE A 217 -3.54 -11.81 18.71
CA PHE A 217 -4.96 -11.62 18.45
C PHE A 217 -5.28 -10.26 17.84
N ASP A 218 -4.73 -9.18 18.40
CA ASP A 218 -4.94 -7.81 17.92
C ASP A 218 -4.53 -7.61 16.46
N PRO A 219 -3.29 -7.97 16.04
CA PRO A 219 -2.90 -7.95 14.64
C PRO A 219 -3.84 -8.76 13.72
N VAL A 220 -4.26 -9.95 14.14
CA VAL A 220 -5.10 -10.85 13.33
C VAL A 220 -6.48 -10.25 13.08
N ILE A 221 -7.14 -9.72 14.11
CA ILE A 221 -8.47 -9.11 13.94
C ILE A 221 -8.39 -7.77 13.19
N ASP A 222 -7.26 -7.06 13.31
CA ASP A 222 -7.04 -5.80 12.58
C ASP A 222 -6.89 -5.98 11.06
N LEU A 223 -6.67 -7.20 10.56
CA LEU A 223 -6.82 -7.50 9.14
C LEU A 223 -8.21 -7.10 8.62
N TYR A 224 -9.25 -7.37 9.41
CA TYR A 224 -10.64 -7.06 9.09
C TYR A 224 -11.06 -5.66 9.56
N PHE A 225 -10.75 -5.28 10.80
CA PHE A 225 -11.26 -4.03 11.39
C PHE A 225 -10.47 -2.77 11.04
N SER A 226 -9.22 -2.88 10.60
CA SER A 226 -8.42 -1.69 10.26
C SER A 226 -8.86 -1.08 8.93
N GLY A 227 -9.23 0.21 8.96
CA GLY A 227 -9.58 0.98 7.76
C GLY A 227 -8.40 1.68 7.07
N LEU A 228 -7.16 1.44 7.51
CA LEU A 228 -5.98 2.14 7.00
C LEU A 228 -5.72 1.80 5.53
N SER A 229 -5.44 2.82 4.71
CA SER A 229 -5.00 2.62 3.32
C SER A 229 -3.59 2.02 3.28
N ILE A 230 -3.17 1.52 2.12
CA ILE A 230 -1.81 1.00 1.95
C ILE A 230 -0.75 2.06 2.28
N LEU A 231 -0.93 3.29 1.79
CA LEU A 231 0.04 4.34 2.04
C LEU A 231 0.08 4.72 3.51
N ASP A 232 -1.05 4.74 4.21
CA ASP A 232 -1.07 5.03 5.65
C ASP A 232 -0.29 3.97 6.44
N ARG A 233 -0.50 2.68 6.13
CA ARG A 233 0.24 1.57 6.77
C ARG A 233 1.74 1.70 6.56
N TRP A 234 2.16 1.91 5.31
CA TRP A 234 3.57 2.00 4.91
C TRP A 234 4.22 3.35 5.19
N GLN A 235 3.45 4.36 5.56
CA GLN A 235 3.95 5.70 5.87
C GLN A 235 5.02 5.68 6.96
N VAL A 236 4.93 4.77 7.94
CA VAL A 236 5.91 4.65 9.02
C VAL A 236 7.31 4.34 8.48
N ILE A 237 7.41 3.60 7.38
CA ILE A 237 8.67 3.28 6.69
C ILE A 237 9.00 4.34 5.64
N PHE A 238 8.01 4.74 4.84
CA PHE A 238 8.20 5.68 3.74
C PHE A 238 8.59 7.08 4.22
N SER A 239 8.13 7.53 5.38
CA SER A 239 8.46 8.84 5.95
C SER A 239 9.86 8.91 6.58
N GLN A 240 10.53 7.78 6.79
CA GLN A 240 11.87 7.77 7.42
C GLN A 240 12.92 8.48 6.58
N SER A 241 14.10 8.72 7.16
CA SER A 241 15.22 9.23 6.37
C SER A 241 15.62 8.24 5.25
N GLN A 242 16.21 8.77 4.17
CA GLN A 242 16.75 7.92 3.10
C GLN A 242 17.73 6.89 3.66
N LEU A 243 18.63 7.31 4.56
CA LEU A 243 19.62 6.43 5.16
C LEU A 243 18.97 5.28 5.93
N THR A 244 17.96 5.57 6.75
CA THR A 244 17.23 4.56 7.53
C THR A 244 16.58 3.51 6.62
N ARG A 245 15.91 3.93 5.55
CA ARG A 245 15.28 2.98 4.60
C ARG A 245 16.31 2.06 3.95
N HIS A 246 17.44 2.60 3.49
CA HIS A 246 18.49 1.80 2.86
C HIS A 246 19.20 0.88 3.87
N LEU A 247 19.38 1.32 5.11
CA LEU A 247 19.93 0.50 6.18
C LEU A 247 19.03 -0.69 6.50
N ILE A 248 17.69 -0.52 6.51
CA ILE A 248 16.74 -1.64 6.66
C ILE A 248 16.93 -2.67 5.53
N VAL A 249 17.07 -2.22 4.28
CA VAL A 249 17.29 -3.11 3.12
C VAL A 249 18.63 -3.86 3.23
N ILE A 250 19.69 -3.19 3.68
CA ILE A 250 21.00 -3.83 3.94
C ILE A 250 20.89 -4.87 5.05
N LEU A 251 20.27 -4.54 6.17
CA LEU A 251 20.08 -5.47 7.29
C LEU A 251 19.26 -6.70 6.88
N LEU A 252 18.20 -6.50 6.08
CA LEU A 252 17.40 -7.58 5.53
C LEU A 252 18.24 -8.52 4.64
N PHE A 253 19.11 -7.96 3.79
CA PHE A 253 19.99 -8.76 2.93
C PHE A 253 21.06 -9.51 3.74
N LEU A 254 21.67 -8.86 4.73
CA LEU A 254 22.63 -9.50 5.63
C LEU A 254 21.99 -10.64 6.43
N LEU A 255 20.77 -10.45 6.94
CA LEU A 255 20.01 -11.49 7.64
C LEU A 255 19.78 -12.71 6.74
N ASN A 256 19.42 -12.49 5.47
CA ASN A 256 19.30 -13.56 4.48
C ASN A 256 20.61 -14.33 4.30
N LEU A 257 21.72 -13.61 4.06
CA LEU A 257 23.03 -14.23 3.85
C LEU A 257 23.51 -15.04 5.05
N VAL A 258 23.38 -14.50 6.26
CA VAL A 258 23.75 -15.19 7.51
C VAL A 258 22.94 -16.47 7.66
N SER A 259 21.64 -16.42 7.37
CA SER A 259 20.77 -17.59 7.48
C SER A 259 21.11 -18.66 6.44
N GLY A 260 21.34 -18.26 5.18
CA GLY A 260 21.77 -19.19 4.12
C GLY A 260 23.13 -19.85 4.44
N ALA A 261 24.09 -19.08 4.96
CA ALA A 261 25.39 -19.60 5.39
C ALA A 261 25.26 -20.57 6.57
N PHE A 262 24.41 -20.26 7.55
CA PHE A 262 24.15 -21.12 8.70
C PHE A 262 23.51 -22.46 8.30
N ILE A 263 22.51 -22.42 7.40
CA ILE A 263 21.88 -23.63 6.86
C ILE A 263 22.91 -24.47 6.10
N GLY A 264 23.72 -23.83 5.25
CA GLY A 264 24.79 -24.50 4.50
C GLY A 264 25.81 -25.18 5.40
N HIS A 265 26.23 -24.51 6.49
CA HIS A 265 27.11 -25.10 7.49
C HIS A 265 26.46 -26.31 8.17
N SER A 266 25.19 -26.19 8.58
CA SER A 266 24.44 -27.25 9.26
C SER A 266 24.26 -28.51 8.40
N LEU A 267 24.16 -28.36 7.08
CA LEU A 267 24.01 -29.46 6.13
C LEU A 267 25.25 -30.35 5.99
N THR A 268 26.44 -29.87 6.39
CA THR A 268 27.66 -30.69 6.37
C THR A 268 27.59 -31.85 7.37
N GLY A 269 26.77 -31.74 8.42
CA GLY A 269 26.53 -32.79 9.41
C GLY A 269 25.48 -33.82 8.98
N HIS A 270 24.94 -33.75 7.76
CA HIS A 270 23.86 -34.61 7.30
C HIS A 270 24.30 -36.06 7.09
N LYS A 271 23.44 -37.04 7.41
CA LYS A 271 23.75 -38.47 7.19
C LYS A 271 24.02 -38.78 5.71
N GLU A 272 23.23 -38.17 4.84
CA GLU A 272 23.32 -38.28 3.37
C GLU A 272 23.99 -37.04 2.75
N TRP A 273 25.02 -36.50 3.42
CA TRP A 273 25.69 -35.26 2.97
C TRP A 273 26.16 -35.31 1.51
N PHE A 274 26.52 -36.50 1.00
CA PHE A 274 26.97 -36.69 -0.38
C PHE A 274 25.89 -36.41 -1.44
N VAL A 275 24.59 -36.51 -1.11
CA VAL A 275 23.47 -36.11 -1.99
C VAL A 275 23.01 -34.70 -1.68
N VAL A 276 22.85 -34.40 -0.39
CA VAL A 276 22.22 -33.16 0.08
C VAL A 276 23.12 -31.95 -0.16
N VAL A 277 24.44 -32.07 0.01
CA VAL A 277 25.37 -30.94 -0.19
C VAL A 277 25.43 -30.51 -1.66
N PRO A 278 25.62 -31.39 -2.67
CA PRO A 278 25.56 -30.98 -4.07
C PRO A 278 24.21 -30.35 -4.45
N LEU A 279 23.10 -30.92 -3.94
CA LEU A 279 21.76 -30.38 -4.17
C LEU A 279 21.61 -28.97 -3.58
N PHE A 280 22.06 -28.78 -2.34
CA PHE A 280 22.09 -27.48 -1.68
C PHE A 280 22.92 -26.47 -2.47
N VAL A 281 24.11 -26.83 -2.96
CA VAL A 281 24.95 -25.91 -3.74
C VAL A 281 24.22 -25.40 -4.99
N ILE A 282 23.54 -26.28 -5.73
CA ILE A 282 22.77 -25.89 -6.92
C ILE A 282 21.66 -24.90 -6.53
N PHE A 283 20.84 -25.24 -5.52
CA PHE A 283 19.74 -24.38 -5.09
C PHE A 283 20.21 -23.09 -4.40
N ALA A 284 21.34 -23.12 -3.70
CA ALA A 284 21.94 -21.95 -3.05
C ALA A 284 22.44 -20.94 -4.07
N ILE A 285 23.00 -21.38 -5.20
CA ILE A 285 23.38 -20.48 -6.31
C ILE A 285 22.13 -19.76 -6.84
N ILE A 286 21.07 -20.53 -7.12
CA ILE A 286 19.80 -19.97 -7.60
C ILE A 286 19.22 -18.99 -6.57
N TRP A 287 19.20 -19.37 -5.29
CA TRP A 287 18.73 -18.57 -4.17
C TRP A 287 19.53 -17.25 -4.04
N ILE A 288 20.87 -17.29 -4.09
CA ILE A 288 21.72 -16.09 -4.06
C ILE A 288 21.40 -15.16 -5.24
N CYS A 289 21.22 -15.69 -6.45
CA CYS A 289 20.88 -14.89 -7.62
C CYS A 289 19.53 -14.16 -7.44
N PHE A 290 18.49 -14.85 -6.98
CA PHE A 290 17.19 -14.22 -6.72
C PHE A 290 17.24 -13.23 -5.55
N HIS A 291 18.04 -13.50 -4.53
CA HIS A 291 18.21 -12.59 -3.39
C HIS A 291 19.03 -11.33 -3.72
N ALA A 292 20.00 -11.44 -4.64
CA ALA A 292 20.68 -10.27 -5.18
C ALA A 292 19.71 -9.38 -5.98
N ILE A 293 18.84 -9.99 -6.80
CA ILE A 293 17.80 -9.27 -7.54
C ILE A 293 16.79 -8.65 -6.56
N PHE A 294 16.38 -9.37 -5.52
CA PHE A 294 15.51 -8.86 -4.45
C PHE A 294 16.11 -7.63 -3.78
N PHE A 295 17.38 -7.68 -3.39
CA PHE A 295 18.10 -6.55 -2.80
C PHE A 295 18.12 -5.33 -3.74
N ILE A 296 18.50 -5.52 -5.01
CA ILE A 296 18.51 -4.44 -6.01
C ILE A 296 17.12 -3.85 -6.21
N THR A 297 16.09 -4.68 -6.20
CA THR A 297 14.69 -4.28 -6.38
C THR A 297 14.22 -3.42 -5.20
N CYS A 298 14.43 -3.87 -3.97
CA CYS A 298 14.13 -3.12 -2.76
C CYS A 298 14.93 -1.81 -2.69
N TRP A 299 16.21 -1.82 -3.08
CA TRP A 299 17.05 -0.63 -3.14
C TRP A 299 16.50 0.42 -4.11
N LYS A 300 16.18 0.00 -5.35
CA LYS A 300 15.58 0.88 -6.37
C LYS A 300 14.23 1.41 -5.91
N PHE A 301 13.41 0.59 -5.28
CA PHE A 301 12.14 1.01 -4.72
C PHE A 301 12.33 2.11 -3.66
N MET A 302 13.22 1.93 -2.70
CA MET A 302 13.49 2.94 -1.65
C MET A 302 14.04 4.25 -2.23
N SER A 303 14.83 4.18 -3.31
CA SER A 303 15.27 5.36 -4.06
C SER A 303 14.11 6.07 -4.74
N LYS A 304 13.17 5.32 -5.33
CA LYS A 304 11.94 5.85 -5.96
C LYS A 304 11.02 6.54 -4.95
N ILE A 305 10.83 5.94 -3.76
CA ILE A 305 10.13 6.57 -2.63
C ILE A 305 10.81 7.87 -2.21
N THR A 306 12.15 7.91 -2.20
CA THR A 306 12.90 9.13 -1.86
C THR A 306 12.58 10.26 -2.84
N LYS A 307 12.56 9.97 -4.14
CA LYS A 307 12.18 10.94 -5.17
C LYS A 307 10.74 11.43 -4.99
N CYS A 308 9.81 10.51 -4.73
CA CYS A 308 8.40 10.85 -4.48
C CYS A 308 8.23 11.75 -3.26
N ASN A 309 8.92 11.47 -2.15
CA ASN A 309 8.90 12.28 -0.95
C ASN A 309 9.47 13.69 -1.19
N LEU A 310 10.57 13.81 -1.95
CA LEU A 310 11.13 15.11 -2.30
C LEU A 310 10.14 15.93 -3.15
N THR A 311 9.50 15.31 -4.13
CA THR A 311 8.43 15.95 -4.92
C THR A 311 7.26 16.35 -4.03
N PHE A 312 6.82 15.48 -3.12
CA PHE A 312 5.73 15.76 -2.18
C PHE A 312 6.03 16.95 -1.27
N SER A 313 7.26 17.06 -0.75
CA SER A 313 7.70 18.19 0.07
C SER A 313 7.84 19.49 -0.72
N SER A 314 8.12 19.42 -2.02
CA SER A 314 8.26 20.60 -2.88
C SER A 314 6.93 21.22 -3.35
N LEU A 315 5.82 20.49 -3.22
CA LEU A 315 4.50 20.93 -3.69
C LEU A 315 3.73 21.73 -2.63
N SER A 316 2.91 22.67 -3.09
CA SER A 316 1.94 23.39 -2.24
C SER A 316 0.89 22.43 -1.68
N ASP A 317 0.35 22.71 -0.49
CA ASP A 317 -0.58 21.81 0.22
C ASP A 317 -1.81 21.39 -0.62
N GLU A 318 -2.37 22.30 -1.42
CA GLU A 318 -3.50 22.00 -2.33
C GLU A 318 -3.18 20.97 -3.43
N ARG A 319 -1.88 20.73 -3.71
CA ARG A 319 -1.39 19.82 -4.75
C ARG A 319 -0.75 18.55 -4.19
N LYS A 320 -0.75 18.38 -2.86
CA LYS A 320 -0.16 17.20 -2.19
C LYS A 320 -1.08 16.00 -2.34
N ASN A 321 -0.71 15.09 -3.23
CA ASN A 321 -1.32 13.77 -3.33
C ASN A 321 -0.23 12.75 -3.65
N MET A 322 0.07 11.88 -2.69
CA MET A 322 1.14 10.88 -2.84
C MET A 322 0.81 9.82 -3.89
N ASN A 323 -0.45 9.37 -3.98
CA ASN A 323 -0.89 8.40 -5.00
C ASN A 323 -0.58 8.89 -6.42
N ARG A 324 -0.87 10.16 -6.67
CA ARG A 324 -0.61 10.82 -7.95
C ARG A 324 0.88 10.94 -8.27
N ILE A 325 1.71 11.25 -7.28
CA ILE A 325 3.17 11.37 -7.47
C ILE A 325 3.78 9.99 -7.74
N MET A 326 3.34 8.97 -7.02
CA MET A 326 3.86 7.61 -7.18
C MET A 326 3.40 6.97 -8.50
N SER A 327 2.17 7.25 -8.95
CA SER A 327 1.69 6.81 -10.25
C SER A 327 2.41 7.50 -11.40
N SER A 328 2.64 8.82 -11.33
CA SER A 328 3.36 9.55 -12.39
C SER A 328 4.82 9.12 -12.52
N ASP A 329 5.47 8.77 -11.41
CA ASP A 329 6.83 8.22 -11.44
C ASP A 329 6.87 6.74 -11.88
N GLY A 330 5.73 6.10 -12.11
CA GLY A 330 5.63 4.73 -12.61
C GLY A 330 5.90 3.65 -11.55
N VAL A 331 5.59 3.92 -10.28
CA VAL A 331 5.74 2.92 -9.20
C VAL A 331 4.86 1.70 -9.45
N ARG A 332 3.65 1.86 -10.01
CA ARG A 332 2.75 0.75 -10.33
C ARG A 332 3.40 -0.28 -11.25
N HIS A 333 3.94 0.17 -12.38
CA HIS A 333 4.58 -0.70 -13.37
C HIS A 333 5.79 -1.41 -12.77
N PHE A 334 6.62 -0.66 -12.04
CA PHE A 334 7.75 -1.20 -11.29
C PHE A 334 7.31 -2.33 -10.34
N SER A 335 6.19 -2.13 -9.62
CA SER A 335 5.65 -3.11 -8.70
C SER A 335 5.09 -4.36 -9.37
N LEU A 336 4.36 -4.21 -10.49
CA LEU A 336 3.79 -5.34 -11.24
C LEU A 336 4.84 -6.27 -11.84
N ILE A 337 6.01 -5.73 -12.20
CA ILE A 337 7.16 -6.54 -12.64
C ILE A 337 7.85 -7.17 -11.43
N SER A 338 8.12 -6.36 -10.41
CA SER A 338 8.89 -6.76 -9.23
C SER A 338 8.20 -7.87 -8.43
N GLN A 339 6.87 -7.85 -8.31
CA GLN A 339 6.12 -8.87 -7.56
C GLN A 339 6.41 -10.30 -8.05
N ARG A 340 6.61 -10.51 -9.37
CA ARG A 340 6.89 -11.84 -9.92
C ARG A 340 8.28 -12.33 -9.49
N LEU A 341 9.27 -11.44 -9.54
CA LEU A 341 10.65 -11.74 -9.12
C LEU A 341 10.70 -12.05 -7.62
N ILE A 342 10.00 -11.26 -6.80
CA ILE A 342 9.96 -11.43 -5.35
C ILE A 342 9.20 -12.71 -4.97
N CYS A 343 8.17 -13.09 -5.72
CA CYS A 343 7.49 -14.37 -5.56
C CYS A 343 8.46 -15.55 -5.78
N PHE A 344 9.32 -15.47 -6.80
CA PHE A 344 10.37 -16.48 -7.00
C PHE A 344 11.39 -16.46 -5.85
N THR A 345 11.82 -15.30 -5.36
CA THR A 345 12.69 -15.20 -4.17
C THR A 345 12.07 -15.93 -2.99
N PHE A 346 10.80 -15.66 -2.67
CA PHE A 346 10.06 -16.34 -1.61
C PHE A 346 10.03 -17.85 -1.79
N LEU A 347 9.72 -18.31 -3.00
CA LEU A 347 9.71 -19.74 -3.33
C LEU A 347 11.09 -20.38 -3.11
N THR A 348 12.17 -19.71 -3.53
CA THR A 348 13.53 -20.25 -3.32
C THR A 348 13.90 -20.37 -1.84
N THR A 349 13.43 -19.45 -0.98
CA THR A 349 13.61 -19.53 0.47
C THR A 349 12.83 -20.71 1.08
N VAL A 350 11.60 -20.97 0.60
CA VAL A 350 10.83 -22.17 0.98
C VAL A 350 11.51 -23.47 0.52
N VAL A 351 12.12 -23.49 -0.67
CA VAL A 351 12.92 -24.65 -1.12
C VAL A 351 14.14 -24.85 -0.22
N LEU A 352 14.83 -23.78 0.15
CA LEU A 352 15.98 -23.84 1.07
C LEU A 352 15.57 -24.39 2.45
N LEU A 353 14.38 -24.05 2.94
CA LEU A 353 13.78 -24.65 4.13
C LEU A 353 13.56 -26.15 3.97
N GLY A 354 12.98 -26.58 2.85
CA GLY A 354 12.77 -28.00 2.57
C GLY A 354 14.07 -28.81 2.58
N LEU A 355 15.13 -28.27 1.97
CA LEU A 355 16.45 -28.90 1.95
C LEU A 355 17.13 -28.89 3.33
N GLY A 356 16.91 -27.84 4.11
CA GLY A 356 17.42 -27.70 5.48
C GLY A 356 16.63 -28.50 6.52
N TRP A 357 15.44 -28.99 6.18
CA TRP A 357 14.46 -29.55 7.12
C TRP A 357 14.99 -30.73 7.94
N GLU A 358 15.76 -31.61 7.31
CA GLU A 358 16.28 -32.82 7.96
C GLU A 358 17.38 -32.52 8.99
N THR A 359 18.02 -31.35 8.92
CA THR A 359 19.01 -30.92 9.93
C THR A 359 18.40 -30.53 11.27
N ARG A 360 17.08 -30.29 11.34
CA ARG A 360 16.23 -30.03 12.53
C ARG A 360 16.83 -29.21 13.69
N THR A 361 17.84 -28.38 13.47
CA THR A 361 18.31 -27.52 14.57
C THR A 361 17.26 -26.43 14.79
N LEU A 362 16.83 -26.22 16.05
CA LEU A 362 15.87 -25.17 16.41
C LEU A 362 16.33 -23.81 15.85
N THR A 363 17.64 -23.54 15.86
CA THR A 363 18.24 -22.33 15.28
C THR A 363 17.96 -22.18 13.78
N SER A 364 18.15 -23.23 12.97
CA SER A 364 17.92 -23.18 11.52
C SER A 364 16.46 -22.90 11.17
N ILE A 365 15.53 -23.54 11.89
CA ILE A 365 14.09 -23.35 11.72
C ILE A 365 13.69 -21.95 12.14
N SER A 366 14.16 -21.46 13.30
CA SER A 366 13.89 -20.10 13.79
C SER A 366 14.40 -19.03 12.82
N LEU A 367 15.59 -19.20 12.22
CA LEU A 367 16.15 -18.26 11.24
C LEU A 367 15.27 -18.16 9.99
N ILE A 368 14.82 -19.29 9.45
CA ILE A 368 13.96 -19.29 8.27
C ILE A 368 12.60 -18.68 8.59
N MET A 369 12.02 -19.03 9.74
CA MET A 369 10.75 -18.46 10.19
C MET A 369 10.84 -16.96 10.48
N THR A 370 12.05 -16.41 10.62
CA THR A 370 12.32 -14.97 10.69
C THR A 370 12.30 -14.33 9.31
N ILE A 371 12.85 -14.99 8.28
CA ILE A 371 12.97 -14.44 6.92
C ILE A 371 11.64 -14.48 6.16
N LEU A 372 10.93 -15.60 6.22
CA LEU A 372 9.68 -15.82 5.48
C LEU A 372 8.64 -14.69 5.64
N PRO A 373 8.33 -14.20 6.86
CA PRO A 373 7.38 -13.09 7.01
C PRO A 373 7.89 -11.77 6.39
N LEU A 374 9.20 -11.51 6.37
CA LEU A 374 9.77 -10.29 5.78
C LEU A 374 9.65 -10.31 4.25
N GLU A 375 9.95 -11.44 3.62
CA GLU A 375 9.76 -11.64 2.18
C GLU A 375 8.26 -11.60 1.82
N ALA A 376 7.40 -12.26 2.60
CA ALA A 376 5.96 -12.25 2.40
C ALA A 376 5.34 -10.84 2.54
N MET A 377 5.82 -10.05 3.51
CA MET A 377 5.43 -8.65 3.67
C MET A 377 5.86 -7.80 2.47
N THR A 378 7.09 -8.01 1.99
CA THR A 378 7.61 -7.31 0.81
C THR A 378 6.82 -7.69 -0.44
N LEU A 379 6.50 -8.97 -0.63
CA LEU A 379 5.66 -9.42 -1.74
C LEU A 379 4.27 -8.78 -1.69
N SER A 380 3.64 -8.74 -0.52
CA SER A 380 2.33 -8.08 -0.32
C SER A 380 2.39 -6.60 -0.69
N LEU A 381 3.45 -5.90 -0.28
CA LEU A 381 3.66 -4.49 -0.65
C LEU A 381 3.63 -4.31 -2.16
N PHE A 382 4.41 -5.09 -2.91
CA PHE A 382 4.48 -4.93 -4.36
C PHE A 382 3.18 -5.33 -5.05
N TRP A 383 2.50 -6.37 -4.56
CA TRP A 383 1.21 -6.78 -5.08
C TRP A 383 0.15 -5.69 -4.88
N GLU A 384 -0.04 -5.24 -3.65
CA GLU A 384 -1.03 -4.21 -3.33
C GLU A 384 -0.70 -2.86 -3.97
N MET A 385 0.58 -2.48 -4.10
CA MET A 385 0.96 -1.24 -4.82
C MET A 385 0.70 -1.33 -6.32
N GLY A 386 0.81 -2.52 -6.91
CA GLY A 386 0.47 -2.76 -8.32
C GLY A 386 -1.03 -2.63 -8.60
N ASP A 387 -1.85 -3.00 -7.62
CA ASP A 387 -3.31 -2.95 -7.69
C ASP A 387 -3.89 -1.58 -7.29
N PHE A 388 -3.29 -0.92 -6.30
CA PHE A 388 -3.79 0.34 -5.74
C PHE A 388 -3.41 1.58 -6.55
N LEU A 389 -2.20 1.63 -7.11
CA LEU A 389 -1.74 2.82 -7.82
C LEU A 389 -2.30 2.93 -9.24
N GLY A 390 -2.54 4.18 -9.66
CA GLY A 390 -2.87 4.53 -11.03
C GLY A 390 -1.73 4.26 -12.02
N GLY A 391 -2.05 4.26 -13.31
CA GLY A 391 -1.08 4.13 -14.38
C GLY A 391 -0.37 5.44 -14.72
N THR A 392 0.71 5.34 -15.50
CA THR A 392 1.41 6.50 -16.06
C THR A 392 0.64 7.10 -17.24
N ALA A 393 0.70 8.42 -17.40
CA ALA A 393 0.01 9.11 -18.49
C ALA A 393 0.92 10.11 -19.20
N THR A 394 0.75 10.23 -20.52
CA THR A 394 1.35 11.30 -21.33
C THR A 394 0.26 12.09 -22.06
N GLY A 395 0.43 13.40 -22.16
CA GLY A 395 -0.54 14.33 -22.74
C GLY A 395 0.04 15.11 -23.91
N TYR A 396 -0.74 15.25 -24.98
CA TYR A 396 -0.45 16.14 -26.11
C TYR A 396 -1.68 16.99 -26.39
N ALA A 397 -1.51 18.31 -26.43
CA ALA A 397 -2.57 19.26 -26.75
C ALA A 397 -2.30 19.96 -28.06
N ILE A 398 -3.30 19.98 -28.94
CA ILE A 398 -3.25 20.67 -30.24
C ILE A 398 -4.34 21.73 -30.23
N ILE A 399 -3.95 22.98 -30.38
CA ILE A 399 -4.87 24.12 -30.38
C ILE A 399 -4.68 24.87 -31.69
N ALA A 400 -5.62 24.64 -32.61
CA ALA A 400 -5.78 25.41 -33.83
C ALA A 400 -6.97 26.36 -33.63
N PRO A 401 -6.78 27.68 -33.55
CA PRO A 401 -7.89 28.60 -33.37
C PRO A 401 -8.90 28.48 -34.53
N VAL A 402 -10.18 28.63 -34.21
CA VAL A 402 -11.29 28.59 -35.17
C VAL A 402 -11.22 29.83 -36.07
N THR A 403 -10.68 29.69 -37.28
CA THR A 403 -10.49 30.78 -38.26
C THR A 403 -11.71 30.98 -39.16
N GLY A 404 -12.75 30.16 -39.00
CA GLY A 404 -13.96 30.25 -39.80
C GLY A 404 -13.80 29.62 -41.19
N GLN A 405 -12.88 28.67 -41.36
CA GLN A 405 -12.86 27.80 -42.54
C GLN A 405 -14.16 26.99 -42.60
N ARG A 406 -15.18 27.55 -43.28
CA ARG A 406 -16.40 26.83 -43.62
C ARG A 406 -16.11 25.98 -44.85
N ALA A 407 -16.36 24.67 -44.74
CA ALA A 407 -16.50 23.84 -45.93
C ALA A 407 -17.44 24.54 -46.92
N LEU A 408 -16.93 24.76 -48.14
CA LEU A 408 -17.62 25.36 -49.30
C LEU A 408 -17.70 26.90 -49.39
N SER A 409 -17.21 27.66 -48.40
CA SER A 409 -17.04 29.11 -48.50
C SER A 409 -15.57 29.43 -48.35
N GLY A 410 -14.96 30.05 -49.37
CA GLY A 410 -13.55 30.48 -49.30
C GLY A 410 -13.26 31.34 -48.06
N ALA A 411 -11.95 31.58 -47.81
CA ALA A 411 -11.45 32.30 -46.64
C ALA A 411 -12.30 33.53 -46.30
N THR A 412 -13.01 33.47 -45.18
CA THR A 412 -13.74 34.62 -44.66
C THR A 412 -12.74 35.59 -44.04
N ILE A 413 -12.71 36.83 -44.52
CA ILE A 413 -11.91 37.89 -43.93
C ILE A 413 -12.48 38.18 -42.55
N LEU A 414 -11.75 37.78 -41.51
CA LEU A 414 -12.06 38.11 -40.12
C LEU A 414 -11.68 39.56 -39.84
N SER A 415 -12.45 40.25 -39.00
CA SER A 415 -12.05 41.56 -38.49
C SER A 415 -10.85 41.42 -37.53
N ASN A 416 -10.03 42.46 -37.42
CA ASN A 416 -8.87 42.45 -36.51
C ASN A 416 -9.27 42.15 -35.05
N GLY A 417 -10.43 42.64 -34.61
CA GLY A 417 -10.98 42.33 -33.28
C GLY A 417 -11.32 40.85 -33.12
N ALA A 418 -11.97 40.23 -34.11
CA ALA A 418 -12.29 38.80 -34.07
C ALA A 418 -11.02 37.93 -34.03
N VAL A 419 -9.97 38.28 -34.77
CA VAL A 419 -8.68 37.58 -34.75
C VAL A 419 -8.01 37.69 -33.37
N GLN A 420 -8.05 38.86 -32.75
CA GLN A 420 -7.51 39.07 -31.41
C GLN A 420 -8.27 38.28 -30.33
N ASP A 421 -9.60 38.24 -30.41
CA ASP A 421 -10.45 37.46 -29.51
C ASP A 421 -10.27 35.95 -29.66
N ILE A 422 -10.09 35.48 -30.91
CA ILE A 422 -9.77 34.07 -31.18
C ILE A 422 -8.41 33.70 -30.58
N GLY A 423 -7.40 34.55 -30.76
CA GLY A 423 -6.06 34.33 -30.20
C GLY A 423 -6.05 34.33 -28.66
N SER A 424 -6.80 35.24 -28.03
CA SER A 424 -6.89 35.31 -26.56
C SER A 424 -7.57 34.05 -25.98
N ARG A 425 -8.69 33.60 -26.55
CA ARG A 425 -9.37 32.37 -26.14
C ARG A 425 -8.51 31.12 -26.31
N ALA A 426 -7.80 31.02 -27.44
CA ALA A 426 -6.92 29.88 -27.68
C ALA A 426 -5.74 29.85 -26.69
N THR A 427 -5.20 31.03 -26.33
CA THR A 427 -4.17 31.16 -25.28
C THR A 427 -4.70 30.77 -23.90
N ILE A 428 -5.93 31.16 -23.56
CA ILE A 428 -6.59 30.74 -22.31
C ILE A 428 -6.75 29.21 -22.28
N THR A 429 -7.22 28.62 -23.37
CA THR A 429 -7.39 27.17 -23.52
C THR A 429 -6.06 26.43 -23.36
N LEU A 430 -5.00 26.95 -23.98
CA LEU A 430 -3.62 26.44 -23.86
C LEU A 430 -3.15 26.43 -22.41
N ASN A 431 -3.34 27.55 -21.70
CA ASN A 431 -2.96 27.68 -20.30
C ASN A 431 -3.75 26.72 -19.41
N LYS A 432 -5.05 26.53 -19.66
CA LYS A 432 -5.89 25.59 -18.93
C LYS A 432 -5.45 24.13 -19.13
N MET A 433 -5.10 23.74 -20.36
CA MET A 433 -4.58 22.39 -20.61
C MET A 433 -3.20 22.16 -19.99
N ASN A 434 -2.31 23.15 -20.05
CA ASN A 434 -1.04 23.10 -19.32
C ASN A 434 -1.25 22.96 -17.81
N GLN A 435 -2.23 23.69 -17.25
CA GLN A 435 -2.61 23.58 -15.84
C GLN A 435 -3.15 22.18 -15.52
N PHE A 436 -3.96 21.58 -16.41
CA PHE A 436 -4.47 20.21 -16.27
C PHE A 436 -3.33 19.19 -16.25
N PHE A 437 -2.41 19.22 -17.22
CA PHE A 437 -1.28 18.29 -17.25
C PHE A 437 -0.39 18.44 -16.01
N THR A 438 -0.11 19.68 -15.60
CA THR A 438 0.69 19.96 -14.41
C THR A 438 0.00 19.49 -13.13
N TYR A 439 -1.30 19.76 -12.99
CA TYR A 439 -2.06 19.35 -11.82
C TYR A 439 -2.08 17.83 -11.70
N HIS A 440 -2.38 17.10 -12.78
CA HIS A 440 -2.44 15.64 -12.75
C HIS A 440 -1.08 14.93 -12.87
N MET A 441 0.04 15.67 -12.91
CA MET A 441 1.39 15.12 -13.12
C MET A 441 1.50 14.25 -14.38
N ILE A 442 0.79 14.66 -15.44
CA ILE A 442 0.81 14.00 -16.75
C ILE A 442 2.08 14.45 -17.49
N ASP A 443 2.80 13.49 -18.08
CA ASP A 443 4.01 13.78 -18.84
C ASP A 443 3.68 14.55 -20.13
N ASN A 444 3.99 15.84 -20.15
CA ASN A 444 3.63 16.74 -21.24
C ASN A 444 4.53 16.47 -22.46
N TYR A 445 3.94 16.10 -23.61
CA TYR A 445 4.65 15.98 -24.89
C TYR A 445 4.86 17.34 -25.54
N GLY A 446 3.90 18.22 -25.34
CA GLY A 446 3.86 19.56 -25.89
C GLY A 446 2.42 20.04 -25.95
N CYS A 447 2.31 21.34 -26.13
CA CYS A 447 1.06 21.97 -26.47
C CYS A 447 1.32 22.83 -27.71
N ASP A 448 0.92 22.32 -28.88
CA ASP A 448 1.16 23.00 -30.15
C ASP A 448 0.03 24.00 -30.42
N PHE A 449 0.43 25.21 -30.80
CA PHE A 449 -0.47 26.32 -31.13
C PHE A 449 -0.15 26.82 -32.55
N SER A 450 -1.14 26.80 -33.45
CA SER A 450 -0.95 27.27 -34.83
C SER A 450 -2.08 28.20 -35.26
N MET A 451 -1.77 29.47 -35.53
CA MET A 451 -2.70 30.44 -36.11
C MET A 451 -2.85 30.31 -37.64
N SER A 452 -1.87 29.71 -38.32
CA SER A 452 -1.80 29.62 -39.79
C SER A 452 -2.38 28.33 -40.37
N GLY A 453 -3.04 27.52 -39.54
CA GLY A 453 -3.49 26.17 -39.89
C GLY A 453 -2.41 25.10 -39.69
N LEU A 454 -2.84 23.83 -39.72
CA LEU A 454 -1.99 22.66 -39.50
C LEU A 454 -1.93 21.83 -40.79
N THR A 455 -0.74 21.52 -41.30
CA THR A 455 -0.59 20.66 -42.48
C THR A 455 -0.75 19.18 -42.12
N THR A 456 -1.15 18.36 -43.08
CA THR A 456 -1.35 16.91 -42.86
C THR A 456 -0.04 16.21 -42.53
N GLU A 457 1.05 16.56 -43.19
CA GLU A 457 2.36 15.95 -42.99
C GLU A 457 2.92 16.27 -41.60
N TYR A 458 2.67 17.49 -41.10
CA TYR A 458 3.04 17.89 -39.74
C TYR A 458 2.25 17.11 -38.69
N MET A 459 0.93 17.03 -38.86
CA MET A 459 0.05 16.32 -37.94
C MET A 459 0.35 14.83 -37.87
N GLU A 460 0.55 14.19 -39.03
CA GLU A 460 0.90 12.78 -39.12
C GLU A 460 2.24 12.49 -38.40
N SER A 461 3.28 13.28 -38.70
CA SER A 461 4.59 13.14 -38.07
C SER A 461 4.51 13.29 -36.55
N LYS A 462 3.86 14.36 -36.06
CA LYS A 462 3.76 14.67 -34.63
C LYS A 462 2.92 13.66 -33.85
N ILE A 463 1.75 13.27 -34.38
CA ILE A 463 0.89 12.29 -33.70
C ILE A 463 1.55 10.92 -33.66
N LYS A 464 2.20 10.48 -34.75
CA LYS A 464 2.93 9.20 -34.75
C LYS A 464 4.10 9.24 -33.76
N ALA A 465 4.85 10.34 -33.72
CA ALA A 465 5.92 10.52 -32.74
C ALA A 465 5.41 10.55 -31.29
N PHE A 466 4.25 11.17 -31.04
CA PHE A 466 3.59 11.13 -29.75
C PHE A 466 3.21 9.71 -29.37
N PHE A 467 2.59 8.94 -30.27
CA PHE A 467 2.23 7.54 -30.01
C PHE A 467 3.46 6.64 -29.78
N ASP A 468 4.60 6.94 -30.39
CA ASP A 468 5.86 6.21 -30.18
C ASP A 468 6.56 6.55 -28.86
N ARG A 469 6.12 7.60 -28.14
CA ARG A 469 6.75 8.03 -26.88
C ARG A 469 6.70 6.92 -25.83
N ARG A 470 7.76 6.80 -25.03
CA ARG A 470 7.88 5.84 -23.92
C ARG A 470 8.25 6.57 -22.63
N THR A 471 8.00 5.92 -21.50
CA THR A 471 8.48 6.37 -20.20
C THR A 471 10.01 6.36 -20.17
N SER A 472 10.61 7.09 -19.23
CA SER A 472 12.06 7.14 -19.04
C SER A 472 12.70 5.77 -18.75
N GLU A 473 11.91 4.82 -18.24
CA GLU A 473 12.36 3.46 -17.91
C GLU A 473 12.22 2.48 -19.11
N GLY A 474 11.70 2.94 -20.25
CA GLY A 474 11.57 2.14 -21.49
C GLY A 474 10.17 1.60 -21.86
N PRO A 475 9.24 1.26 -20.95
CA PRO A 475 7.89 0.83 -21.33
C PRO A 475 7.05 2.02 -21.84
N ARG A 476 5.97 1.72 -22.58
CA ARG A 476 4.99 2.73 -22.99
C ARG A 476 4.20 3.24 -21.79
N PHE A 477 3.62 4.43 -21.94
CA PHE A 477 2.67 4.94 -20.96
C PHE A 477 1.42 4.05 -20.92
N ASP A 478 0.74 4.00 -19.77
CA ASP A 478 -0.52 3.26 -19.64
C ASP A 478 -1.67 4.00 -20.34
N THR A 479 -1.60 5.33 -20.38
CA THR A 479 -2.62 6.21 -20.99
C THR A 479 -1.99 7.33 -21.83
N TYR A 480 -2.49 7.51 -23.05
CA TYR A 480 -2.17 8.62 -23.94
C TYR A 480 -3.38 9.54 -24.01
N ILE A 481 -3.20 10.81 -23.69
CA ILE A 481 -4.26 11.82 -23.74
C ILE A 481 -3.97 12.74 -24.91
N LEU A 482 -4.83 12.72 -25.92
CA LEU A 482 -4.76 13.62 -27.07
C LEU A 482 -5.91 14.63 -26.96
N TYR A 483 -5.54 15.89 -26.77
CA TYR A 483 -6.48 17.00 -26.73
C TYR A 483 -6.45 17.75 -28.06
N PHE A 484 -7.61 18.04 -28.63
CA PHE A 484 -7.75 18.87 -29.83
C PHE A 484 -8.83 19.93 -29.65
N SER A 485 -8.50 21.15 -30.03
CA SER A 485 -9.45 22.25 -30.17
C SER A 485 -9.17 23.01 -31.45
N GLY A 486 -10.20 23.17 -32.28
CA GLY A 486 -10.10 23.94 -33.51
C GLY A 486 -11.20 23.73 -34.54
N ASP A 487 -10.91 24.18 -35.77
CA ASP A 487 -11.81 24.09 -36.90
C ASP A 487 -12.08 22.61 -37.27
N VAL A 488 -13.35 22.27 -37.44
CA VAL A 488 -13.82 20.95 -37.84
C VAL A 488 -14.88 21.06 -38.93
N TYR A 489 -14.95 20.07 -39.81
CA TYR A 489 -16.04 19.92 -40.76
C TYR A 489 -17.34 19.48 -40.07
N ASN A 490 -18.46 19.54 -40.80
CA ASN A 490 -19.77 19.08 -40.28
C ASN A 490 -19.75 17.59 -39.86
N SER A 491 -18.85 16.78 -40.43
CA SER A 491 -18.61 15.39 -40.03
C SER A 491 -17.95 15.26 -38.65
N GLY A 492 -17.33 16.32 -38.14
CA GLY A 492 -16.45 16.31 -36.96
C GLY A 492 -14.97 16.15 -37.30
N ASP A 493 -14.63 15.92 -38.57
CA ASP A 493 -13.24 15.73 -39.01
C ASP A 493 -12.43 17.02 -38.89
N TRP A 494 -11.18 16.90 -38.47
CA TRP A 494 -10.34 18.07 -38.22
C TRP A 494 -9.98 18.74 -39.55
N ALA A 495 -10.23 20.05 -39.63
CA ALA A 495 -9.88 20.84 -40.80
C ALA A 495 -8.37 21.13 -40.77
N LEU A 496 -7.68 20.74 -41.85
CA LEU A 496 -6.26 20.98 -42.03
C LEU A 496 -6.05 22.02 -43.13
N ALA A 497 -4.82 22.54 -43.21
CA ALA A 497 -4.41 23.37 -44.34
C ALA A 497 -4.64 22.63 -45.68
N ASP A 498 -4.79 23.41 -46.76
CA ASP A 498 -5.00 22.91 -48.12
C ASP A 498 -6.30 22.12 -48.35
N ASN A 499 -7.37 22.41 -47.60
CA ASN A 499 -8.66 21.71 -47.68
C ASN A 499 -8.57 20.19 -47.43
N LYS A 500 -7.51 19.75 -46.74
CA LYS A 500 -7.38 18.36 -46.29
C LYS A 500 -8.11 18.17 -44.95
N SER A 501 -8.46 16.93 -44.63
CA SER A 501 -9.14 16.57 -43.39
C SER A 501 -8.45 15.40 -42.70
N LEU A 502 -8.35 15.44 -41.37
CA LEU A 502 -8.01 14.25 -40.58
C LEU A 502 -9.29 13.60 -40.05
N THR A 503 -9.52 12.35 -40.47
CA THR A 503 -10.69 11.58 -40.03
C THR A 503 -10.39 10.80 -38.74
N ALA A 504 -11.44 10.46 -38.00
CA ALA A 504 -11.34 9.62 -36.82
C ALA A 504 -10.71 8.25 -37.13
N GLU A 505 -11.05 7.66 -38.27
CA GLU A 505 -10.56 6.35 -38.71
C GLU A 505 -9.04 6.37 -38.93
N THR A 506 -8.53 7.38 -39.65
CA THR A 506 -7.09 7.51 -39.88
C THR A 506 -6.30 7.67 -38.57
N LEU A 507 -6.81 8.47 -37.63
CA LEU A 507 -6.18 8.65 -36.32
C LEU A 507 -6.13 7.32 -35.53
N ILE A 508 -7.23 6.57 -35.58
CA ILE A 508 -7.36 5.29 -34.91
C ILE A 508 -6.49 4.22 -35.56
N ASP A 509 -6.35 4.22 -36.89
CA ASP A 509 -5.44 3.33 -37.61
C ASP A 509 -3.99 3.59 -37.19
N TRP A 510 -3.58 4.87 -37.08
CA TRP A 510 -2.26 5.21 -36.55
C TRP A 510 -2.07 4.72 -35.12
N TRP A 511 -3.09 4.80 -34.28
CA TRP A 511 -3.05 4.27 -32.92
C TRP A 511 -2.94 2.74 -32.90
N SER A 512 -3.79 2.04 -33.65
CA SER A 512 -3.81 0.58 -33.72
C SER A 512 -2.49 0.02 -34.23
N GLN A 513 -1.93 0.59 -35.31
CA GLN A 513 -0.61 0.21 -35.84
C GLN A 513 0.47 0.22 -34.76
N LYS A 514 0.38 1.15 -33.81
CA LYS A 514 1.32 1.25 -32.69
C LYS A 514 0.90 0.41 -31.49
N ASN A 515 -0.39 0.18 -31.24
CA ASN A 515 -0.92 -0.39 -29.99
C ASN A 515 -1.30 -1.88 -30.04
N ASN A 516 -1.18 -2.56 -31.19
CA ASN A 516 -1.64 -3.95 -31.39
C ASN A 516 -1.09 -5.01 -30.42
N GLN A 517 -0.11 -4.70 -29.56
CA GLN A 517 0.46 -5.63 -28.57
C GLN A 517 0.56 -5.07 -27.14
N SER A 518 0.30 -3.77 -26.90
CA SER A 518 0.62 -3.12 -25.62
C SER A 518 -0.56 -3.00 -24.65
N GLY A 519 -1.81 -3.05 -25.12
CA GLY A 519 -2.98 -2.86 -24.25
C GLY A 519 -3.09 -1.45 -23.64
N THR A 520 -2.38 -0.48 -24.22
CA THR A 520 -2.37 0.91 -23.78
C THR A 520 -3.69 1.60 -24.13
N ARG A 521 -4.08 2.59 -23.33
CA ARG A 521 -5.33 3.35 -23.50
C ARG A 521 -5.08 4.67 -24.22
N LEU A 522 -5.98 5.04 -25.14
CA LEU A 522 -6.03 6.35 -25.77
C LEU A 522 -7.28 7.09 -25.32
N ILE A 523 -7.12 8.29 -24.77
CA ILE A 523 -8.21 9.19 -24.41
C ILE A 523 -8.15 10.38 -25.35
N LEU A 524 -9.22 10.57 -26.12
CA LEU A 524 -9.42 11.71 -27.00
C LEU A 524 -10.28 12.74 -26.29
N ILE A 525 -9.78 13.95 -26.10
CA ILE A 525 -10.53 15.08 -25.52
C ILE A 525 -10.70 16.13 -26.62
N LEU A 526 -11.94 16.33 -27.08
CA LEU A 526 -12.25 17.20 -28.21
C LEU A 526 -13.14 18.37 -27.76
N ASP A 527 -12.60 19.58 -27.84
CA ASP A 527 -13.33 20.83 -27.65
C ASP A 527 -13.59 21.46 -29.03
N THR A 528 -14.61 20.93 -29.74
CA THR A 528 -14.98 21.39 -31.10
C THR A 528 -16.50 21.26 -31.34
N LEU A 529 -17.05 22.03 -32.28
CA LEU A 529 -18.50 22.15 -32.53
C LEU A 529 -19.21 20.83 -32.93
N HIS A 530 -18.53 19.96 -33.68
CA HIS A 530 -19.12 18.75 -34.28
C HIS A 530 -18.42 17.44 -33.88
N SER A 531 -17.51 17.47 -32.90
CA SER A 531 -16.76 16.29 -32.45
C SER A 531 -17.63 15.16 -31.90
N TYR A 532 -18.86 15.46 -31.45
CA TYR A 532 -19.78 14.43 -30.96
C TYR A 532 -20.17 13.39 -32.03
N ASN A 533 -20.00 13.72 -33.32
CA ASN A 533 -20.25 12.79 -34.42
C ASN A 533 -19.27 11.61 -34.43
N TRP A 534 -18.03 11.83 -33.96
CA TRP A 534 -17.02 10.78 -33.82
C TRP A 534 -17.41 9.72 -32.78
N ALA A 535 -18.32 10.03 -31.84
CA ALA A 535 -18.77 9.06 -30.83
C ALA A 535 -19.46 7.83 -31.46
N LYS A 536 -20.22 8.01 -32.55
CA LYS A 536 -20.87 6.89 -33.25
C LYS A 536 -19.86 6.01 -33.99
N LEU A 537 -18.80 6.62 -34.52
CA LEU A 537 -17.73 5.93 -35.25
C LEU A 537 -16.87 5.11 -34.28
N ILE A 538 -16.39 5.73 -33.21
CA ILE A 538 -15.54 5.07 -32.20
C ILE A 538 -16.28 3.89 -31.56
N ARG A 539 -17.60 4.03 -31.29
CA ARG A 539 -18.42 2.93 -30.74
C ARG A 539 -18.46 1.68 -31.62
N ARG A 540 -18.32 1.84 -32.93
CA ARG A 540 -18.41 0.75 -33.91
C ARG A 540 -17.10 -0.02 -34.07
N ILE A 541 -16.01 0.46 -33.48
CA ILE A 541 -14.69 -0.16 -33.59
C ILE A 541 -14.53 -1.10 -32.40
N PRO A 542 -14.67 -2.43 -32.58
CA PRO A 542 -14.48 -3.39 -31.50
C PRO A 542 -12.99 -3.46 -31.11
N GLU A 543 -12.71 -3.89 -29.87
CA GLU A 543 -11.39 -4.34 -29.40
C GLU A 543 -10.29 -3.27 -29.24
N GLN A 544 -10.62 -1.99 -29.23
CA GLN A 544 -9.62 -0.94 -28.97
C GLN A 544 -9.89 -0.18 -27.66
N TYR A 545 -8.85 -0.02 -26.85
CA TYR A 545 -8.85 0.78 -25.61
C TYR A 545 -8.88 2.29 -25.92
N VAL A 546 -9.93 2.76 -26.56
CA VAL A 546 -10.13 4.17 -26.95
C VAL A 546 -11.34 4.74 -26.23
N ALA A 547 -11.16 5.86 -25.55
CA ALA A 547 -12.22 6.65 -24.96
C ALA A 547 -12.32 8.01 -25.67
N LEU A 548 -13.56 8.47 -25.90
CA LEU A 548 -13.84 9.79 -26.44
C LEU A 548 -14.57 10.62 -25.39
N GLN A 549 -14.03 11.82 -25.17
CA GLN A 549 -14.67 12.88 -24.44
C GLN A 549 -14.81 14.10 -25.35
N SER A 550 -16.05 14.48 -25.62
CA SER A 550 -16.43 15.55 -26.53
C SER A 550 -17.55 16.40 -25.91
N CYS A 551 -18.02 17.42 -26.61
CA CYS A 551 -19.06 18.32 -26.16
C CYS A 551 -20.07 18.64 -27.28
N THR A 552 -21.25 19.10 -26.88
CA THR A 552 -22.24 19.72 -27.77
C THR A 552 -22.57 21.12 -27.25
N TYR A 553 -22.56 22.10 -28.15
CA TYR A 553 -22.94 23.48 -27.85
C TYR A 553 -24.42 23.67 -28.19
N SER A 554 -25.19 24.10 -27.20
CA SER A 554 -26.60 24.48 -27.38
C SER A 554 -26.66 25.90 -27.92
N LYS A 555 -27.51 26.14 -28.92
CA LYS A 555 -27.78 27.51 -29.39
C LYS A 555 -28.48 28.31 -28.28
N PRO A 556 -28.15 29.60 -28.09
CA PRO A 556 -28.82 30.44 -27.09
C PRO A 556 -30.31 30.53 -27.39
N LYS A 557 -31.14 30.52 -26.33
CA LYS A 557 -32.60 30.68 -26.45
C LYS A 557 -33.02 32.16 -26.58
N ASP A 558 -32.21 33.08 -26.06
CA ASP A 558 -32.38 34.55 -26.18
C ASP A 558 -31.09 35.20 -26.67
N LEU A 559 -31.19 36.01 -27.72
CA LEU A 559 -30.06 36.70 -28.37
C LEU A 559 -29.62 37.98 -27.63
N GLU A 560 -30.43 38.49 -26.70
CA GLU A 560 -30.22 39.78 -26.04
C GLU A 560 -29.63 39.69 -24.61
N LEU A 561 -29.59 38.49 -24.00
CA LEU A 561 -29.29 38.32 -22.56
C LEU A 561 -28.12 37.38 -22.22
N GLY A 562 -27.41 36.77 -23.18
CA GLY A 562 -26.41 35.76 -22.86
C GLY A 562 -25.17 35.74 -23.76
N GLU A 563 -24.00 35.62 -23.12
CA GLU A 563 -22.78 35.17 -23.78
C GLU A 563 -23.02 33.77 -24.38
N THR A 564 -22.72 33.62 -25.67
CA THR A 564 -22.77 32.32 -26.34
C THR A 564 -21.58 31.48 -25.90
N ALA A 565 -21.80 30.24 -25.44
CA ALA A 565 -20.71 29.30 -25.21
C ALA A 565 -19.94 29.04 -26.51
N LEU A 566 -18.64 29.34 -26.49
CA LEU A 566 -17.73 29.21 -27.63
C LEU A 566 -16.80 28.02 -27.41
N VAL A 567 -16.10 27.62 -28.48
CA VAL A 567 -14.98 26.67 -28.41
C VAL A 567 -13.96 27.16 -27.37
N GLY A 568 -13.58 26.30 -26.44
CA GLY A 568 -12.76 26.62 -25.25
C GLY A 568 -13.55 26.66 -23.94
N SER A 569 -14.87 26.94 -23.97
CA SER A 569 -15.71 26.96 -22.76
C SER A 569 -15.84 25.56 -22.13
N PHE A 570 -15.85 24.50 -22.96
CA PHE A 570 -15.86 23.13 -22.46
C PHE A 570 -14.58 22.81 -21.70
N THR A 571 -13.41 23.22 -22.23
CA THR A 571 -12.11 22.98 -21.59
C THR A 571 -12.00 23.67 -20.24
N GLN A 572 -12.55 24.88 -20.10
CA GLN A 572 -12.58 25.55 -18.80
C GLN A 572 -13.35 24.72 -17.77
N ASP A 573 -14.58 24.34 -18.06
CA ASP A 573 -15.41 23.55 -17.15
C ASP A 573 -14.81 22.17 -16.88
N PHE A 574 -14.21 21.55 -17.90
CA PHE A 574 -13.51 20.27 -17.82
C PHE A 574 -12.36 20.32 -16.81
N VAL A 575 -11.51 21.34 -16.90
CA VAL A 575 -10.34 21.48 -16.02
C VAL A 575 -10.77 21.81 -14.59
N HIS A 576 -11.77 22.69 -14.41
CA HIS A 576 -12.28 23.05 -13.09
C HIS A 576 -12.88 21.85 -12.34
N TYR A 577 -13.64 21.02 -13.05
CA TYR A 577 -14.17 19.79 -12.48
C TYR A 577 -13.06 18.78 -12.16
N SER A 578 -12.11 18.58 -13.07
CA SER A 578 -11.00 17.63 -12.88
C SER A 578 -10.10 17.99 -11.69
N GLN A 579 -10.03 19.28 -11.34
CA GLN A 579 -9.31 19.80 -10.18
C GLN A 579 -10.12 19.78 -8.87
N GLY A 580 -11.39 19.34 -8.91
CA GLY A 580 -12.26 19.29 -7.74
C GLY A 580 -12.73 20.66 -7.23
N VAL A 581 -12.58 21.72 -8.03
CA VAL A 581 -12.96 23.09 -7.65
C VAL A 581 -14.48 23.27 -7.66
N GLU A 582 -15.18 22.59 -8.60
CA GLU A 582 -16.64 22.62 -8.73
C GLU A 582 -17.23 21.19 -8.79
N LEU A 583 -17.09 20.43 -7.70
CA LEU A 583 -17.65 19.08 -7.57
C LEU A 583 -19.20 19.06 -7.57
N SER A 584 -19.85 20.20 -7.31
CA SER A 584 -21.30 20.35 -7.28
C SER A 584 -21.92 20.63 -8.66
N MET A 585 -21.11 20.70 -9.72
CA MET A 585 -21.58 21.01 -11.07
C MET A 585 -22.47 19.87 -11.59
N ASN A 586 -23.76 20.15 -11.79
CA ASN A 586 -24.70 19.14 -12.31
C ASN A 586 -24.61 19.05 -13.84
N TRP A 587 -23.85 18.07 -14.33
CA TRP A 587 -23.64 17.78 -15.75
C TRP A 587 -24.89 17.30 -16.49
N SER A 588 -25.95 16.93 -15.76
CA SER A 588 -27.23 16.51 -16.33
C SER A 588 -28.23 17.65 -16.52
N ASN A 589 -27.90 18.88 -16.11
CA ASN A 589 -28.80 20.01 -16.22
C ASN A 589 -29.10 20.36 -17.70
N LYS A 590 -30.38 20.39 -18.06
CA LYS A 590 -30.84 20.64 -19.44
C LYS A 590 -30.59 22.07 -19.91
N ASP A 591 -30.49 23.02 -18.98
CA ASP A 591 -30.36 24.46 -19.25
C ASP A 591 -28.90 24.88 -19.53
N ARG A 592 -27.95 23.95 -19.44
CA ARG A 592 -26.55 24.24 -19.68
C ARG A 592 -26.24 24.41 -21.18
N GLN A 593 -25.47 25.45 -21.50
CA GLN A 593 -25.09 25.75 -22.87
C GLN A 593 -24.08 24.75 -23.46
N VAL A 594 -23.15 24.23 -22.64
CA VAL A 594 -22.21 23.16 -23.00
C VAL A 594 -22.64 21.85 -22.35
N LYS A 595 -22.79 20.78 -23.15
CA LYS A 595 -23.10 19.44 -22.63
C LYS A 595 -21.99 18.47 -22.99
N PRO A 596 -21.48 17.67 -22.04
CA PRO A 596 -20.45 16.68 -22.33
C PRO A 596 -21.06 15.48 -23.06
N VAL A 597 -20.31 14.91 -23.99
CA VAL A 597 -20.58 13.63 -24.64
C VAL A 597 -19.43 12.71 -24.31
N ILE A 598 -19.72 11.66 -23.55
CA ILE A 598 -18.73 10.68 -23.11
C ILE A 598 -19.08 9.36 -23.77
N LEU A 599 -18.10 8.77 -24.44
CA LEU A 599 -18.21 7.43 -24.99
C LEU A 599 -16.98 6.62 -24.60
N SER A 600 -17.22 5.51 -23.90
CA SER A 600 -16.21 4.49 -23.59
C SER A 600 -16.57 3.20 -24.34
N VAL A 601 -15.60 2.61 -25.02
CA VAL A 601 -15.74 1.32 -25.70
C VAL A 601 -14.99 0.27 -24.88
N GLN A 602 -15.77 -0.65 -24.27
CA GLN A 602 -15.34 -1.73 -23.35
C GLN A 602 -14.72 -1.33 -21.99
N THR A 603 -14.86 -2.26 -21.04
CA THR A 603 -14.70 -2.14 -19.58
C THR A 603 -13.32 -1.61 -19.16
N LEU A 604 -13.23 -0.28 -19.02
CA LEU A 604 -12.30 0.37 -18.12
C LEU A 604 -12.74 0.08 -16.69
N ASP A 605 -12.54 -1.15 -16.21
CA ASP A 605 -12.68 -1.46 -14.78
C ASP A 605 -11.73 -0.52 -14.02
N GLY A 606 -12.32 0.40 -13.25
CA GLY A 606 -11.60 1.35 -12.40
C GLY A 606 -11.30 2.73 -13.00
N LEU A 607 -11.82 3.09 -14.18
CA LEU A 607 -11.83 4.49 -14.63
C LEU A 607 -13.28 4.95 -14.84
N TYR A 608 -13.91 5.40 -13.76
CA TYR A 608 -15.05 6.30 -13.91
C TYR A 608 -14.52 7.52 -14.67
N VAL A 609 -14.85 7.57 -15.96
CA VAL A 609 -14.59 8.73 -16.78
C VAL A 609 -15.11 9.95 -16.02
N LEU A 610 -14.30 11.00 -15.98
CA LEU A 610 -14.42 12.25 -15.21
C LEU A 610 -15.78 12.97 -15.28
N PHE A 611 -16.87 12.40 -15.81
CA PHE A 611 -18.20 13.00 -15.89
C PHE A 611 -19.36 11.98 -15.87
N ALA A 612 -19.20 10.80 -15.26
CA ALA A 612 -20.27 9.81 -15.21
C ALA A 612 -21.04 9.82 -13.87
N ASP A 613 -21.86 10.85 -13.63
CA ASP A 613 -23.05 10.69 -12.79
C ASP A 613 -24.23 10.33 -13.69
N LYS A 614 -24.65 9.07 -13.63
CA LYS A 614 -25.95 8.64 -14.17
C LYS A 614 -26.79 7.83 -13.17
N ARG A 615 -26.37 7.70 -11.92
CA ARG A 615 -27.14 7.03 -10.88
C ARG A 615 -26.80 7.67 -9.55
N GLY A 616 -27.78 8.39 -8.99
CA GLY A 616 -27.73 8.95 -7.64
C GLY A 616 -27.56 7.87 -6.56
N HIS A 617 -26.33 7.41 -6.38
CA HIS A 617 -25.87 6.75 -5.17
C HIS A 617 -24.81 7.64 -4.54
N ARG A 618 -25.35 8.54 -3.72
CA ARG A 618 -24.61 9.41 -2.83
C ARG A 618 -24.27 8.59 -1.59
N GLU A 619 -23.28 7.70 -1.70
CA GLU A 619 -22.55 7.09 -0.56
C GLU A 619 -21.46 6.16 -1.13
N SER A 620 -20.19 6.36 -0.71
CA SER A 620 -19.00 5.51 -0.91
C SER A 620 -18.01 5.71 -2.09
N LEU A 621 -18.04 6.81 -2.85
CA LEU A 621 -17.05 7.08 -3.91
C LEU A 621 -15.89 8.03 -3.54
N GLU A 622 -15.49 8.08 -2.26
CA GLU A 622 -14.25 8.76 -1.83
C GLU A 622 -12.98 7.89 -2.03
N GLN A 623 -13.09 6.68 -2.62
CA GLN A 623 -11.97 5.73 -2.70
C GLN A 623 -11.61 5.20 -4.10
N GLN A 624 -12.13 5.76 -5.20
CA GLN A 624 -11.86 5.21 -6.54
C GLN A 624 -11.33 6.21 -7.57
N PHE A 625 -10.51 7.17 -7.11
CA PHE A 625 -9.54 7.86 -7.95
C PHE A 625 -8.14 7.75 -7.30
N PRO A 626 -7.30 6.79 -7.72
CA PRO A 626 -5.86 6.85 -7.45
C PRO A 626 -5.16 7.93 -8.29
#